data_AF-A0A1Y4K436-F1
#
_entry.id   AF-A0A1Y4K436-F1
#
_cell.length_a   1.000
_cell.length_b   1.000
_cell.length_c   1.000
_cell.angle_alpha   90.00
_cell.angle_beta   90.00
_cell.angle_gamma   90.00
#
_symmetry.space_group_name_H-M   'P 1'
#
loop_
_entity.id
_entity.type
_entity.pdbx_description
1 polymer ?
#
loop_
_entity_poly.entity_id
_entity_poly.type
_entity_poly.pdbx_seq_one_letter_code
_entity_poly.pdbx_strand_id
1 'polypeptide(L)'
;MAAWSRRALVVCAVLLAVALVVLYWWFHPAINLGSPRVWTWVCAIALVAILALAVAAARSIARAPLFKKLMVIPGSVIVAFLVGLLLSQPFVPGNAERYASVLQTSDGDFASDIQEVDYADVPVIDRDSAILLGNRAMGSIPEYVSQFEIADTYSQINYQGRPVRVSPLAYADLFKWLSNRDAGIPAYVLVDMVTQEAEVVRLERPILYSDSEPLARNVDRHVQLSYPTYMFDQKSFELDDEGNPWWVYPVQRKTIGLFGGTTIQRVVLVDACTGETADYAVEDCPTWVDRAYPADLLIEQYNWSGAYGNGWLNSWLGQEGVVRTTSGTNGELGYNYIAQGEDIYLYTGVSSVTADNSNVGFILVNQRTGDSRYYALERGGATEDSAMASAEGQVQHLGYQATYPLLLNVAGQPTYFMALKDDAGLVKMYAMINVEQYQSVATGSTVEECQEGYLAMLASDGLLSEDDAAAAAGSREVSGTVSTVAQAVIDGNSHFYVTLEGDASGEIYDFALPGMVEIVTYAPGDPISFRCAEKDEGAATTTVTELLDPAPSE
;
A
#
# COMPACT_ATOMS: atom_id res chain seq x y z
N MET A 1 59.49 -17.94 4.22
CA MET A 1 58.16 -17.44 4.64
C MET A 1 58.01 -17.65 6.14
N ALA A 2 57.80 -16.58 6.90
CA ALA A 2 57.85 -16.59 8.37
C ALA A 2 56.78 -17.52 8.99
N ALA A 3 57.22 -18.44 9.83
CA ALA A 3 56.33 -19.28 10.62
C ALA A 3 55.61 -18.41 11.65
N TRP A 4 54.29 -18.28 11.52
CA TRP A 4 53.48 -17.60 12.54
C TRP A 4 53.59 -18.37 13.85
N SER A 5 54.02 -17.68 14.91
CA SER A 5 54.14 -18.29 16.24
C SER A 5 52.76 -18.75 16.75
N ARG A 6 52.72 -19.72 17.66
CA ARG A 6 51.46 -20.14 18.32
C ARG A 6 50.72 -18.94 18.94
N ARG A 7 51.46 -17.94 19.42
CA ARG A 7 50.90 -16.68 19.94
C ARG A 7 50.21 -15.86 18.84
N ALA A 8 50.79 -15.76 17.65
CA ALA A 8 50.16 -15.08 16.52
C ALA A 8 48.86 -15.75 16.08
N LEU A 9 48.80 -17.09 16.09
CA LEU A 9 47.56 -17.83 15.76
C LEU A 9 46.46 -17.61 16.81
N VAL A 10 46.81 -17.62 18.10
CA VAL A 10 45.85 -17.32 19.18
C VAL A 10 45.35 -15.89 19.08
N VAL A 11 46.23 -14.91 18.86
CA VAL A 11 45.85 -13.50 18.68
C VAL A 11 44.90 -13.33 17.49
N CYS A 12 45.19 -13.95 16.34
CA CYS A 12 44.29 -13.87 15.19
C CYS A 12 42.95 -14.57 15.41
N ALA A 13 42.91 -15.70 16.13
CA ALA A 13 41.65 -16.33 16.50
C ALA A 13 40.81 -15.45 17.43
N VAL A 14 41.44 -14.77 18.40
CA VAL A 14 40.77 -13.82 19.29
C VAL A 14 40.26 -12.60 18.51
N LEU A 15 41.08 -12.02 17.64
CA LEU A 15 40.67 -10.90 16.79
C LEU A 15 39.50 -11.27 15.87
N LEU A 16 39.50 -12.48 15.30
CA LEU A 16 38.39 -12.98 14.51
C LEU A 16 37.12 -13.13 15.36
N ALA A 17 37.22 -13.70 16.56
CA ALA A 17 36.08 -13.84 17.45
C ALA A 17 35.50 -12.47 17.85
N VAL A 18 36.34 -11.50 18.17
CA VAL A 18 35.91 -10.12 18.45
C VAL A 18 35.27 -9.49 17.22
N ALA A 19 35.85 -9.66 16.03
CA ALA A 19 35.26 -9.18 14.79
C ALA A 19 33.86 -9.77 14.55
N LEU A 20 33.69 -11.10 14.74
CA LEU A 20 32.38 -11.75 14.60
C LEU A 20 31.35 -11.18 15.60
N VAL A 21 31.73 -10.92 16.85
CA VAL A 21 30.83 -10.32 17.85
C VAL A 21 30.46 -8.89 17.48
N VAL A 22 31.43 -8.07 17.07
CA VAL A 22 31.18 -6.68 16.65
C VAL A 22 30.26 -6.65 15.43
N LEU A 23 30.52 -7.52 14.46
CA LEU A 23 29.70 -7.57 13.26
C LEU A 23 28.31 -8.16 13.54
N TYR A 24 28.17 -9.14 14.44
CA TYR A 24 26.86 -9.62 14.89
C TYR A 24 26.07 -8.49 15.57
N TRP A 25 26.72 -7.67 16.40
CA TRP A 25 26.07 -6.51 16.99
C TRP A 25 25.64 -5.46 15.95
N TRP A 26 26.43 -5.27 14.89
CA TRP A 26 26.15 -4.28 13.85
C TRP A 26 25.07 -4.73 12.85
N PHE A 27 25.16 -5.98 12.38
CA PHE A 27 24.29 -6.53 11.32
C PHE A 27 23.15 -7.40 11.84
N HIS A 28 23.27 -7.91 13.07
CA HIS A 28 22.26 -8.69 13.78
C HIS A 28 21.48 -9.65 12.86
N PRO A 29 22.15 -10.58 12.14
CA PRO A 29 21.42 -11.54 11.33
C PRO A 29 20.62 -12.48 12.24
N ALA A 30 19.39 -12.78 11.85
CA ALA A 30 18.58 -13.81 12.49
C ALA A 30 19.35 -15.14 12.60
N ILE A 31 19.55 -15.64 13.82
CA ILE A 31 20.15 -16.93 14.15
C ILE A 31 19.16 -18.05 13.83
N ASN A 32 18.84 -18.17 12.55
CA ASN A 32 17.87 -19.10 12.01
C ASN A 32 18.46 -19.73 10.75
N LEU A 33 18.45 -21.06 10.67
CA LEU A 33 18.96 -21.79 9.51
C LEU A 33 18.10 -21.58 8.26
N GLY A 34 16.87 -21.09 8.40
CA GLY A 34 16.04 -20.67 7.27
C GLY A 34 16.41 -19.30 6.71
N SER A 35 17.27 -18.53 7.39
CA SER A 35 17.73 -17.22 6.93
C SER A 35 18.95 -17.37 6.02
N PRO A 36 18.88 -16.98 4.73
CA PRO A 36 20.04 -16.97 3.86
C PRO A 36 21.18 -16.07 4.41
N ARG A 37 20.83 -15.01 5.16
CA ARG A 37 21.80 -14.11 5.77
C ARG A 37 22.70 -14.84 6.75
N VAL A 38 22.19 -15.70 7.63
CA VAL A 38 23.05 -16.47 8.55
C VAL A 38 24.00 -17.42 7.83
N TRP A 39 23.57 -17.97 6.69
CA TRP A 39 24.44 -18.83 5.89
C TRP A 39 25.64 -18.10 5.29
N THR A 40 25.55 -16.79 5.05
CA THR A 40 26.73 -16.00 4.65
C THR A 40 27.84 -16.07 5.72
N TRP A 41 27.46 -15.99 7.00
CA TRP A 41 28.37 -16.13 8.14
C TRP A 41 28.91 -17.55 8.28
N VAL A 42 28.01 -18.54 8.23
CA VAL A 42 28.38 -19.95 8.34
C VAL A 42 29.34 -20.37 7.22
N CYS A 43 29.06 -19.97 5.98
CA CYS A 43 29.92 -20.24 4.83
C CYS A 43 31.25 -19.48 4.91
N ALA A 44 31.26 -18.23 5.38
CA ALA A 44 32.48 -17.47 5.59
C ALA A 44 33.39 -18.14 6.64
N ILE A 45 32.83 -18.58 7.77
CA ILE A 45 33.56 -19.32 8.81
C ILE A 45 34.09 -20.64 8.26
N ALA A 46 33.27 -21.37 7.50
CA ALA A 46 33.68 -22.61 6.86
C ALA A 46 34.84 -22.39 5.87
N LEU A 47 34.79 -21.33 5.05
CA LEU A 47 35.84 -20.97 4.09
C LEU A 47 37.15 -20.62 4.82
N VAL A 48 37.08 -19.84 5.89
CA VAL A 48 38.25 -19.50 6.72
C VAL A 48 38.85 -20.76 7.35
N ALA A 49 38.01 -21.70 7.83
CA ALA A 49 38.47 -22.98 8.38
C ALA A 49 39.16 -23.85 7.31
N ILE A 50 38.63 -23.91 6.09
CA ILE A 50 39.25 -24.60 4.95
C ILE A 50 40.61 -23.99 4.64
N LEU A 51 40.70 -22.66 4.55
CA LEU A 51 41.95 -21.95 4.28
C LEU A 51 43.00 -22.23 5.37
N ALA A 52 42.59 -22.16 6.64
CA ALA A 52 43.47 -22.44 7.78
C ALA A 52 44.02 -23.88 7.74
N LEU A 53 43.16 -24.87 7.46
CA LEU A 53 43.54 -26.27 7.30
C LEU A 53 44.45 -26.46 6.07
N ALA A 54 44.20 -25.75 4.97
CA ALA A 54 45.00 -25.81 3.75
C ALA A 54 46.42 -25.28 3.98
N VAL A 55 46.54 -24.15 4.68
CA VAL A 55 47.83 -23.60 5.12
C VAL A 55 48.54 -24.57 6.08
N ALA A 56 47.82 -25.19 7.01
CA ALA A 56 48.39 -26.18 7.93
C ALA A 56 48.90 -27.44 7.19
N ALA A 57 48.17 -27.92 6.19
CA ALA A 57 48.58 -29.01 5.32
C ALA A 57 49.84 -28.68 4.52
N ALA A 58 49.91 -27.47 3.92
CA ALA A 58 51.07 -27.01 3.17
C ALA A 58 52.34 -26.87 4.05
N ARG A 59 52.17 -26.58 5.35
CA ARG A 59 53.28 -26.42 6.31
C ARG A 59 53.77 -27.74 6.92
N SER A 60 53.01 -28.83 6.87
CA SER A 60 53.38 -30.11 7.52
C SER A 60 53.13 -31.31 6.61
N ILE A 61 54.19 -31.80 5.95
CA ILE A 61 54.12 -32.95 5.05
C ILE A 61 53.57 -34.21 5.77
N ALA A 62 54.00 -34.46 7.01
CA ALA A 62 53.58 -35.62 7.78
C ALA A 62 52.08 -35.59 8.19
N ARG A 63 51.51 -34.40 8.46
CA ARG A 63 50.10 -34.24 8.89
C ARG A 63 49.18 -33.75 7.78
N ALA A 64 49.71 -33.43 6.59
CA ALA A 64 48.96 -33.03 5.41
C ALA A 64 47.78 -33.96 5.08
N PRO A 65 47.90 -35.31 5.08
CA PRO A 65 46.76 -36.18 4.77
C PRO A 65 45.64 -36.06 5.79
N LEU A 66 45.96 -35.83 7.07
CA LEU A 66 44.96 -35.62 8.13
C LEU A 66 44.23 -34.29 7.93
N PHE A 67 44.96 -33.19 7.72
CA PHE A 67 44.34 -31.87 7.52
C PHE A 67 43.47 -31.82 6.27
N LYS A 68 43.86 -32.49 5.17
CA LYS A 68 43.02 -32.65 3.98
C LYS A 68 41.73 -33.41 4.26
N LYS A 69 41.76 -34.45 5.10
CA LYS A 69 40.54 -35.14 5.54
C LYS A 69 39.65 -34.25 6.41
N LEU A 70 40.24 -33.45 7.30
CA LEU A 70 39.50 -32.51 8.16
C LEU A 70 38.80 -31.39 7.38
N MET A 71 39.29 -31.00 6.20
CA MET A 71 38.62 -30.00 5.34
C MET A 71 37.25 -30.46 4.85
N VAL A 72 36.97 -31.77 4.84
CA VAL A 72 35.67 -32.32 4.42
C VAL A 72 34.55 -31.81 5.33
N ILE A 73 34.81 -31.56 6.62
CA ILE A 73 33.80 -31.10 7.58
C ILE A 73 33.27 -29.69 7.23
N PRO A 74 34.11 -28.63 7.17
CA PRO A 74 33.61 -27.32 6.72
C PRO A 74 33.16 -27.34 5.25
N GLY A 75 33.77 -28.19 4.41
CA GLY A 75 33.31 -28.39 3.03
C GLY A 75 31.88 -28.93 2.94
N SER A 76 31.51 -29.89 3.80
CA SER A 76 30.18 -30.48 3.81
C SER A 76 29.11 -29.50 4.29
N VAL A 77 29.47 -28.52 5.15
CA VAL A 77 28.56 -27.44 5.55
C VAL A 77 28.18 -26.56 4.36
N ILE A 78 29.17 -26.18 3.53
CA ILE A 78 28.90 -25.40 2.29
C ILE A 78 28.08 -26.23 1.31
N VAL A 79 28.38 -27.52 1.15
CA VAL A 79 27.58 -28.41 0.31
C VAL A 79 26.15 -28.53 0.84
N ALA A 80 25.95 -28.64 2.16
CA ALA A 80 24.62 -28.70 2.77
C ALA A 80 23.81 -27.42 2.49
N PHE A 81 24.45 -26.24 2.55
CA PHE A 81 23.81 -24.98 2.15
C PHE A 81 23.34 -25.01 0.70
N LEU A 82 24.20 -25.42 -0.23
CA LEU A 82 23.88 -25.50 -1.66
C LEU A 82 22.77 -26.52 -1.93
N VAL A 83 22.80 -27.67 -1.25
CA VAL A 83 21.72 -28.67 -1.32
C VAL A 83 20.43 -28.08 -0.78
N GLY A 84 20.47 -27.32 0.33
CA GLY A 84 19.33 -26.59 0.86
C GLY A 84 18.70 -25.62 -0.15
N LEU A 85 19.53 -24.84 -0.84
CA LEU A 85 19.08 -23.93 -1.91
C LEU A 85 18.40 -24.71 -3.04
N LEU A 86 19.03 -25.79 -3.52
CA LEU A 86 18.50 -26.63 -4.59
C LEU A 86 17.17 -27.29 -4.19
N LEU A 87 17.09 -27.88 -2.98
CA LEU A 87 15.90 -28.55 -2.48
C LEU A 87 14.73 -27.58 -2.19
N SER A 88 15.00 -26.29 -2.11
CA SER A 88 13.96 -25.25 -1.94
C SER A 88 13.41 -24.75 -3.28
N GLN A 89 13.94 -25.17 -4.43
CA GLN A 89 13.53 -24.64 -5.73
C GLN A 89 12.19 -25.22 -6.22
N PRO A 90 11.39 -24.47 -7.01
CA PRO A 90 10.11 -24.94 -7.54
C PRO A 90 10.21 -26.16 -8.47
N PHE A 91 11.34 -26.36 -9.17
CA PHE A 91 11.53 -27.51 -10.08
C PHE A 91 11.71 -28.85 -9.35
N VAL A 92 11.96 -28.83 -8.04
CA VAL A 92 12.05 -30.06 -7.24
C VAL A 92 10.66 -30.68 -7.14
N PRO A 93 10.51 -32.00 -7.32
CA PRO A 93 9.21 -32.66 -7.30
C PRO A 93 8.37 -32.30 -6.08
N GLY A 94 7.15 -31.82 -6.31
CA GLY A 94 6.19 -31.39 -5.29
C GLY A 94 6.35 -29.95 -4.79
N ASN A 95 7.47 -29.26 -5.05
CA ASN A 95 7.64 -27.89 -4.57
C ASN A 95 6.76 -26.89 -5.32
N ALA A 96 6.56 -27.03 -6.63
CA ALA A 96 5.69 -26.15 -7.41
C ALA A 96 4.27 -26.05 -6.81
N GLU A 97 3.66 -27.20 -6.48
CA GLU A 97 2.34 -27.27 -5.83
C GLU A 97 2.35 -26.65 -4.42
N ARG A 98 3.43 -26.86 -3.66
CA ARG A 98 3.59 -26.23 -2.34
C ARG A 98 3.74 -24.73 -2.42
N TYR A 99 4.46 -24.23 -3.43
CA TYR A 99 4.59 -22.79 -3.68
C TYR A 99 3.24 -22.19 -4.08
N ALA A 100 2.49 -22.88 -4.92
CA ALA A 100 1.17 -22.43 -5.37
C ALA A 100 0.12 -22.38 -4.23
N SER A 101 0.33 -23.14 -3.16
CA SER A 101 -0.60 -23.24 -2.02
C SER A 101 -0.18 -22.42 -0.79
N VAL A 102 0.87 -21.59 -0.88
CA VAL A 102 1.30 -20.73 0.24
C VAL A 102 0.23 -19.70 0.58
N LEU A 103 -0.32 -19.03 -0.43
CA LEU A 103 -1.46 -18.13 -0.31
C LEU A 103 -2.68 -18.82 -0.89
N GLN A 104 -3.66 -19.13 -0.04
CA GLN A 104 -4.92 -19.70 -0.47
C GLN A 104 -5.81 -18.56 -0.94
N THR A 105 -6.17 -18.57 -2.22
CA THR A 105 -7.03 -17.55 -2.81
C THR A 105 -8.36 -18.20 -3.21
N SER A 106 -9.47 -17.66 -2.74
CA SER A 106 -10.81 -18.05 -3.15
C SER A 106 -11.37 -17.11 -4.20
N ASP A 107 -12.26 -17.59 -5.05
CA ASP A 107 -13.01 -16.72 -5.95
C ASP A 107 -14.04 -15.91 -5.14
N GLY A 108 -14.13 -14.61 -5.42
CA GLY A 108 -15.13 -13.69 -4.88
C GLY A 108 -16.02 -13.12 -5.97
N ASP A 109 -17.08 -12.43 -5.56
CA ASP A 109 -17.97 -11.70 -6.45
C ASP A 109 -17.88 -10.20 -6.15
N PHE A 110 -17.40 -9.41 -7.11
CA PHE A 110 -17.02 -8.01 -6.90
C PHE A 110 -18.16 -7.19 -6.33
N ALA A 111 -19.33 -7.27 -6.96
CA ALA A 111 -20.47 -6.42 -6.64
C ALA A 111 -21.10 -6.75 -5.28
N SER A 112 -20.91 -7.98 -4.76
CA SER A 112 -21.46 -8.39 -3.47
C SER A 112 -20.45 -8.35 -2.33
N ASP A 113 -19.18 -8.63 -2.60
CA ASP A 113 -18.12 -8.66 -1.59
C ASP A 113 -17.51 -7.29 -1.30
N ILE A 114 -17.50 -6.38 -2.28
CA ILE A 114 -16.94 -5.03 -2.12
C ILE A 114 -18.09 -4.04 -2.03
N GLN A 115 -18.19 -3.38 -0.89
CA GLN A 115 -19.20 -2.35 -0.67
C GLN A 115 -19.02 -1.23 -1.69
N GLU A 116 -20.15 -0.68 -2.14
CA GLU A 116 -20.13 0.57 -2.90
C GLU A 116 -19.42 1.62 -2.06
N VAL A 117 -18.56 2.37 -2.72
CA VAL A 117 -17.67 3.29 -2.04
C VAL A 117 -18.45 4.50 -1.51
N ASP A 118 -18.21 4.86 -0.26
CA ASP A 118 -18.53 6.21 0.19
C ASP A 118 -17.44 7.15 -0.32
N TYR A 119 -17.80 8.04 -1.24
CA TYR A 119 -16.86 8.94 -1.90
C TYR A 119 -16.18 9.89 -0.91
N ALA A 120 -16.84 10.19 0.21
CA ALA A 120 -16.28 10.99 1.29
C ALA A 120 -15.16 10.27 2.04
N ASP A 121 -14.94 8.97 1.80
CA ASP A 121 -13.90 8.16 2.45
C ASP A 121 -12.82 7.69 1.46
N VAL A 122 -12.88 8.12 0.20
CA VAL A 122 -11.92 7.72 -0.85
C VAL A 122 -10.56 8.36 -0.60
N PRO A 123 -9.47 7.57 -0.50
CA PRO A 123 -8.11 8.09 -0.53
C PRO A 123 -7.82 8.80 -1.87
N VAL A 124 -7.62 10.10 -1.83
CA VAL A 124 -7.39 10.96 -3.02
C VAL A 124 -5.92 11.29 -3.28
N ILE A 125 -5.03 10.94 -2.35
CA ILE A 125 -3.59 11.19 -2.47
C ILE A 125 -2.78 9.90 -2.43
N ASP A 126 -1.62 9.92 -3.09
CA ASP A 126 -0.64 8.84 -3.04
C ASP A 126 0.48 9.13 -2.01
N ARG A 127 1.39 8.17 -1.85
CA ARG A 127 2.51 8.29 -0.89
C ARG A 127 3.33 9.56 -1.10
N ASP A 128 3.64 9.90 -2.34
CA ASP A 128 4.50 11.05 -2.66
C ASP A 128 3.80 12.37 -2.34
N SER A 129 2.50 12.46 -2.60
CA SER A 129 1.67 13.60 -2.18
C SER A 129 1.62 13.74 -0.66
N ALA A 130 1.47 12.62 0.07
CA ALA A 130 1.51 12.62 1.53
C ALA A 130 2.86 13.10 2.09
N ILE A 131 3.98 12.74 1.44
CA ILE A 131 5.31 13.24 1.80
C ILE A 131 5.40 14.77 1.62
N LEU A 132 4.86 15.32 0.52
CA LEU A 132 4.86 16.76 0.27
C LEU A 132 4.02 17.51 1.33
N LEU A 133 2.84 16.98 1.66
CA LEU A 133 1.95 17.55 2.67
C LEU A 133 2.57 17.49 4.06
N GLY A 134 3.14 16.35 4.45
CA GLY A 134 3.86 16.17 5.70
C GLY A 134 5.05 17.12 5.84
N ASN A 135 5.86 17.27 4.79
CA ASN A 135 6.98 18.23 4.78
C ASN A 135 6.51 19.68 4.92
N ARG A 136 5.37 20.04 4.34
CA ARG A 136 4.77 21.38 4.49
C ARG A 136 4.30 21.61 5.93
N ALA A 137 3.61 20.64 6.52
CA ALA A 137 3.17 20.70 7.91
C ALA A 137 4.36 20.83 8.87
N MET A 138 5.39 20.00 8.69
CA MET A 138 6.63 20.05 9.46
C MET A 138 7.37 21.39 9.32
N GLY A 139 7.44 21.94 8.10
CA GLY A 139 8.04 23.25 7.83
C GLY A 139 7.40 24.41 8.57
N SER A 140 6.14 24.27 8.99
CA SER A 140 5.41 25.29 9.75
C SER A 140 5.76 25.32 11.24
N ILE A 141 6.54 24.36 11.75
CA ILE A 141 6.90 24.19 13.16
C ILE A 141 8.40 24.43 13.36
N PRO A 142 8.84 25.68 13.66
CA PRO A 142 10.26 26.04 13.70
C PRO A 142 11.11 25.25 14.69
N GLU A 143 10.49 24.76 15.77
CA GLU A 143 11.16 23.96 16.80
C GLU A 143 11.67 22.60 16.29
N TYR A 144 11.05 22.01 15.26
CA TYR A 144 11.44 20.68 14.77
C TYR A 144 12.33 20.71 13.51
N VAL A 145 12.13 21.68 12.61
CA VAL A 145 12.79 21.75 11.28
C VAL A 145 14.33 21.68 11.34
N SER A 146 14.95 22.13 12.43
CA SER A 146 16.42 22.12 12.58
C SER A 146 16.97 20.89 13.30
N GLN A 147 16.11 20.09 13.93
CA GLN A 147 16.47 18.97 14.79
C GLN A 147 16.09 17.63 14.19
N PHE A 148 14.98 17.58 13.47
CA PHE A 148 14.36 16.36 12.99
C PHE A 148 13.98 16.46 11.51
N GLU A 149 13.93 15.30 10.88
CA GLU A 149 13.37 15.07 9.55
C GLU A 149 12.22 14.07 9.67
N ILE A 150 11.39 13.91 8.64
CA ILE A 150 10.35 12.87 8.64
C ILE A 150 10.99 11.58 8.10
N ALA A 151 10.74 10.45 8.76
CA ALA A 151 11.21 9.17 8.24
C ALA A 151 10.51 8.81 6.91
N ASP A 152 11.17 8.01 6.09
CA ASP A 152 10.60 7.53 4.82
C ASP A 152 9.51 6.45 5.01
N THR A 153 9.14 6.10 6.24
CA THR A 153 8.25 4.96 6.52
C THR A 153 6.84 5.12 5.93
N TYR A 154 6.20 6.29 6.14
CA TYR A 154 4.86 6.66 5.61
C TYR A 154 3.91 5.47 5.40
N SER A 155 3.70 4.70 6.47
CA SER A 155 2.86 3.51 6.45
C SER A 155 1.40 3.91 6.35
N GLN A 156 0.66 3.25 5.46
CA GLN A 156 -0.79 3.43 5.37
C GLN A 156 -1.46 2.52 6.39
N ILE A 157 -2.29 3.11 7.25
CA ILE A 157 -3.02 2.45 8.34
C ILE A 157 -4.48 2.92 8.35
N ASN A 158 -5.37 2.10 8.91
CA ASN A 158 -6.74 2.48 9.20
C ASN A 158 -6.79 2.97 10.65
N TYR A 159 -6.77 4.29 10.82
CA TYR A 159 -6.78 4.89 12.15
C TYR A 159 -8.15 5.50 12.41
N GLN A 160 -8.88 4.94 13.38
CA GLN A 160 -10.20 5.39 13.79
C GLN A 160 -11.22 5.42 12.64
N GLY A 161 -11.17 4.41 11.76
CA GLY A 161 -12.06 4.27 10.60
C GLY A 161 -11.68 5.14 9.41
N ARG A 162 -10.51 5.80 9.43
CA ARG A 162 -10.03 6.63 8.33
C ARG A 162 -8.71 6.11 7.77
N PRO A 163 -8.55 6.09 6.43
CA PRO A 163 -7.28 5.77 5.82
C PRO A 163 -6.30 6.94 6.03
N VAL A 164 -5.24 6.71 6.80
CA VAL A 164 -4.20 7.71 7.06
C VAL A 164 -2.82 7.16 6.72
N ARG A 165 -1.88 8.05 6.44
CA ARG A 165 -0.45 7.72 6.40
C ARG A 165 0.26 8.30 7.61
N VAL A 166 1.01 7.45 8.29
CA VAL A 166 1.78 7.82 9.49
C VAL A 166 3.26 7.62 9.27
N SER A 167 4.06 8.56 9.77
CA SER A 167 5.51 8.45 9.76
C SER A 167 6.12 9.10 11.01
N PRO A 168 7.03 8.43 11.72
CA PRO A 168 7.69 9.05 12.85
C PRO A 168 8.65 10.13 12.35
N LEU A 169 8.92 11.12 13.19
CA LEU A 169 10.09 11.96 12.98
C LEU A 169 11.38 11.13 13.22
N ALA A 170 12.49 11.60 12.68
CA ALA A 170 13.80 11.00 12.76
C ALA A 170 14.83 12.08 13.08
N TYR A 171 15.92 11.72 13.77
CA TYR A 171 17.03 12.65 13.95
C TYR A 171 17.67 12.93 12.58
N ALA A 172 17.83 14.21 12.24
CA ALA A 172 18.39 14.61 10.94
C ALA A 172 19.84 14.15 10.73
N ASP A 173 20.62 14.10 11.82
CA ASP A 173 22.00 13.61 11.79
C ASP A 173 22.47 13.13 13.18
N LEU A 174 23.69 12.58 13.23
CA LEU A 174 24.27 12.05 14.46
C LEU A 174 24.49 13.12 15.55
N PHE A 175 24.80 14.37 15.18
CA PHE A 175 24.91 15.45 16.16
C PHE A 175 23.54 15.82 16.74
N LYS A 176 22.49 15.85 15.90
CA LYS A 176 21.10 16.05 16.36
C LYS A 176 20.62 14.92 17.25
N TRP A 177 20.96 13.67 16.91
CA TRP A 177 20.76 12.54 17.80
C TRP A 177 21.47 12.77 19.15
N LEU A 178 22.76 13.11 19.14
CA LEU A 178 23.53 13.27 20.38
C LEU A 178 22.96 14.38 21.28
N SER A 179 22.45 15.48 20.71
CA SER A 179 21.82 16.57 21.47
C SER A 179 20.44 16.22 22.00
N ASN A 180 19.71 15.31 21.34
CA ASN A 180 18.31 15.03 21.65
C ASN A 180 18.07 13.62 22.23
N ARG A 181 19.08 12.73 22.33
CA ARG A 181 18.93 11.32 22.76
C ARG A 181 18.24 11.11 24.11
N ASP A 182 18.32 12.08 25.01
CA ASP A 182 17.70 12.02 26.34
C ASP A 182 16.24 12.51 26.30
N ALA A 183 15.94 13.43 25.38
CA ALA A 183 14.59 13.96 25.14
C ALA A 183 13.78 13.10 24.15
N GLY A 184 14.44 12.34 23.29
CA GLY A 184 13.81 11.50 22.27
C GLY A 184 13.23 12.29 21.09
N ILE A 185 12.48 11.57 20.26
CA ILE A 185 11.75 12.13 19.13
C ILE A 185 10.34 12.53 19.61
N PRO A 186 9.94 13.80 19.49
CA PRO A 186 8.78 14.33 20.20
C PRO A 186 7.43 14.16 19.48
N ALA A 187 7.42 13.76 18.21
CA ALA A 187 6.22 13.77 17.38
C ALA A 187 6.30 12.76 16.23
N TYR A 188 5.15 12.52 15.61
CA TYR A 188 5.02 11.85 14.31
C TYR A 188 4.17 12.72 13.37
N VAL A 189 4.23 12.44 12.08
CA VAL A 189 3.38 13.06 11.07
C VAL A 189 2.22 12.11 10.76
N LEU A 190 1.01 12.65 10.71
CA LEU A 190 -0.21 11.99 10.29
C LEU A 190 -0.76 12.77 9.09
N VAL A 191 -1.05 12.07 8.01
CA VAL A 191 -1.67 12.63 6.81
C VAL A 191 -2.96 11.88 6.55
N ASP A 192 -4.07 12.60 6.56
CA ASP A 192 -5.37 12.07 6.17
C ASP A 192 -5.41 11.93 4.64
N MET A 193 -5.68 10.72 4.16
CA MET A 193 -5.59 10.40 2.74
C MET A 193 -6.81 10.89 1.95
N VAL A 194 -7.88 11.27 2.65
CA VAL A 194 -9.13 11.77 2.08
C VAL A 194 -9.12 13.30 2.08
N THR A 195 -8.92 13.91 3.24
CA THR A 195 -9.02 15.38 3.39
C THR A 195 -7.75 16.11 2.93
N GLN A 196 -6.65 15.37 2.73
CA GLN A 196 -5.31 15.91 2.42
C GLN A 196 -4.73 16.77 3.55
N GLU A 197 -5.33 16.74 4.75
CA GLU A 197 -4.81 17.43 5.91
C GLU A 197 -3.60 16.67 6.47
N ALA A 198 -2.54 17.43 6.78
CA ALA A 198 -1.34 16.89 7.39
C ALA A 198 -1.06 17.57 8.74
N GLU A 199 -0.90 16.77 9.78
CA GLU A 199 -0.63 17.21 11.13
C GLU A 199 0.68 16.61 11.65
N VAL A 200 1.43 17.40 12.43
CA VAL A 200 2.55 16.89 13.23
C VAL A 200 2.06 16.71 14.66
N VAL A 201 1.67 15.48 14.98
CA VAL A 201 1.07 15.12 16.27
C VAL A 201 2.16 15.00 17.32
N ARG A 202 2.10 15.87 18.33
CA ARG A 202 3.03 15.86 19.45
C ARG A 202 2.69 14.76 20.43
N LEU A 203 3.69 13.97 20.80
CA LEU A 203 3.57 12.89 21.75
C LEU A 203 3.75 13.38 23.19
N GLU A 204 2.98 12.79 24.11
CA GLU A 204 3.21 12.96 25.54
C GLU A 204 4.50 12.24 25.99
N ARG A 205 4.73 11.03 25.46
CA ARG A 205 5.94 10.25 25.66
C ARG A 205 6.73 10.21 24.36
N PRO A 206 7.99 10.67 24.33
CA PRO A 206 8.76 10.73 23.09
C PRO A 206 9.13 9.32 22.62
N ILE A 207 9.27 9.15 21.30
CA ILE A 207 9.81 7.94 20.69
C ILE A 207 11.30 7.84 21.05
N LEU A 208 11.68 6.72 21.68
CA LEU A 208 13.05 6.41 22.05
C LEU A 208 13.67 5.33 21.18
N TYR A 209 12.84 4.46 20.57
CA TYR A 209 13.28 3.37 19.71
C TYR A 209 12.85 3.67 18.28
N SER A 210 13.82 3.93 17.40
CA SER A 210 13.58 4.34 16.02
C SER A 210 14.70 3.91 15.10
N ASP A 211 14.51 4.12 13.80
CA ASP A 211 15.52 3.84 12.77
C ASP A 211 16.71 4.79 12.80
N SER A 212 16.49 6.01 13.28
CA SER A 212 17.54 7.02 13.38
C SER A 212 18.41 6.88 14.64
N GLU A 213 18.07 5.98 15.56
CA GLU A 213 18.93 5.61 16.68
C GLU A 213 20.13 4.78 16.19
N PRO A 214 21.39 5.17 16.47
CA PRO A 214 22.57 4.48 15.93
C PRO A 214 23.01 3.27 16.77
N LEU A 215 22.62 3.19 18.06
CA LEU A 215 23.15 2.22 19.02
C LEU A 215 22.07 1.26 19.56
N ALA A 216 22.01 1.01 20.88
CA ALA A 216 21.14 -0.01 21.45
C ALA A 216 19.64 0.24 21.23
N ARG A 217 19.23 1.51 21.06
CA ARG A 217 17.84 1.90 20.80
C ARG A 217 17.46 1.88 19.31
N ASN A 218 18.37 1.51 18.43
CA ASN A 218 18.00 1.20 17.05
C ASN A 218 16.96 0.09 17.08
N VAL A 219 15.76 0.37 16.56
CA VAL A 219 14.62 -0.53 16.76
C VAL A 219 14.86 -1.92 16.16
N ASP A 220 15.46 -1.99 14.96
CA ASP A 220 15.80 -3.26 14.30
C ASP A 220 16.81 -4.08 15.11
N ARG A 221 17.82 -3.42 15.66
CA ARG A 221 18.80 -4.07 16.53
C ARG A 221 18.16 -4.54 17.84
N HIS A 222 17.35 -3.69 18.46
CA HIS A 222 16.69 -3.97 19.73
C HIS A 222 15.77 -5.19 19.62
N VAL A 223 14.90 -5.22 18.60
CA VAL A 223 13.97 -6.34 18.38
C VAL A 223 14.74 -7.61 18.02
N GLN A 224 15.76 -7.51 17.17
CA GLN A 224 16.51 -8.69 16.74
C GLN A 224 17.40 -9.28 17.84
N LEU A 225 17.93 -8.47 18.76
CA LEU A 225 18.64 -8.98 19.94
C LEU A 225 17.68 -9.55 21.01
N SER A 226 16.45 -9.05 21.06
CA SER A 226 15.38 -9.58 21.93
C SER A 226 14.86 -10.92 21.41
N TYR A 227 14.79 -11.09 20.10
CA TYR A 227 14.36 -12.32 19.41
C TYR A 227 15.44 -12.83 18.43
N PRO A 228 16.58 -13.37 18.92
CA PRO A 228 17.73 -13.69 18.06
C PRO A 228 17.45 -14.71 16.96
N THR A 229 16.43 -15.56 17.11
CA THR A 229 16.11 -16.64 16.15
C THR A 229 15.01 -16.25 15.17
N TYR A 230 14.38 -15.10 15.33
CA TYR A 230 13.27 -14.66 14.49
C TYR A 230 13.79 -14.04 13.20
N MET A 231 13.13 -14.36 12.10
CA MET A 231 13.39 -13.79 10.78
C MET A 231 12.35 -12.71 10.53
N PHE A 232 12.68 -11.46 10.83
CA PHE A 232 11.76 -10.35 10.59
C PHE A 232 11.65 -10.01 9.11
N ASP A 233 10.43 -9.70 8.67
CA ASP A 233 10.12 -9.14 7.36
C ASP A 233 10.14 -7.61 7.38
N GLN A 234 9.64 -6.97 6.33
CA GLN A 234 9.40 -5.53 6.29
C GLN A 234 8.50 -5.11 7.45
N LYS A 235 9.01 -4.20 8.29
CA LYS A 235 8.26 -3.60 9.39
C LYS A 235 7.39 -2.43 8.91
N SER A 236 6.37 -2.10 9.69
CA SER A 236 5.57 -0.87 9.57
C SER A 236 5.61 -0.06 10.85
N PHE A 237 5.35 1.24 10.73
CA PHE A 237 5.08 2.12 11.86
C PHE A 237 3.57 2.37 11.89
N GLU A 238 2.94 2.05 13.00
CA GLU A 238 1.47 2.08 13.14
C GLU A 238 1.08 2.75 14.46
N LEU A 239 -0.18 3.12 14.57
CA LEU A 239 -0.76 3.70 15.78
C LEU A 239 -1.79 2.73 16.33
N ASP A 240 -1.82 2.53 17.66
CA ASP A 240 -2.98 1.91 18.29
C ASP A 240 -4.17 2.87 18.33
N ASP A 241 -5.35 2.40 18.75
CA ASP A 241 -6.60 3.19 18.77
C ASP A 241 -6.49 4.47 19.62
N GLU A 242 -5.60 4.48 20.62
CA GLU A 242 -5.31 5.63 21.46
C GLU A 242 -4.24 6.59 20.88
N GLY A 243 -3.67 6.28 19.72
CA GLY A 243 -2.67 7.09 19.03
C GLY A 243 -1.25 6.91 19.55
N ASN A 244 -0.96 5.84 20.31
CA ASN A 244 0.40 5.52 20.71
C ASN A 244 1.16 4.87 19.53
N PRO A 245 2.44 5.22 19.34
CA PRO A 245 3.24 4.72 18.24
C PRO A 245 3.85 3.33 18.50
N TRP A 246 3.66 2.42 17.55
CA TRP A 246 4.17 1.07 17.57
C TRP A 246 4.96 0.73 16.30
N TRP A 247 6.00 -0.09 16.46
CA TRP A 247 6.63 -0.77 15.34
C TRP A 247 6.09 -2.20 15.25
N VAL A 248 5.57 -2.56 14.09
CA VAL A 248 5.00 -3.87 13.82
C VAL A 248 6.00 -4.68 13.00
N TYR A 249 6.42 -5.83 13.53
CA TYR A 249 7.40 -6.71 12.90
C TYR A 249 6.80 -8.07 12.56
N PRO A 250 6.41 -8.29 11.30
CA PRO A 250 6.06 -9.62 10.80
C PRO A 250 7.24 -10.60 10.92
N VAL A 251 6.97 -11.81 11.38
CA VAL A 251 7.98 -12.88 11.54
C VAL A 251 7.77 -13.94 10.48
N GLN A 252 8.73 -14.03 9.57
CA GLN A 252 8.76 -14.99 8.49
C GLN A 252 8.93 -16.43 9.00
N ARG A 253 8.29 -17.34 8.28
CA ARG A 253 8.51 -18.79 8.30
C ARG A 253 8.72 -19.30 6.89
N LYS A 254 9.74 -20.15 6.70
CA LYS A 254 9.94 -20.88 5.44
C LYS A 254 9.16 -22.19 5.48
N THR A 255 8.29 -22.40 4.49
CA THR A 255 7.42 -23.59 4.43
C THR A 255 7.95 -24.64 3.46
N ILE A 256 8.92 -24.32 2.59
CA ILE A 256 9.43 -25.22 1.54
C ILE A 256 10.96 -25.31 1.63
N GLY A 257 11.47 -26.52 1.83
CA GLY A 257 12.90 -26.74 2.00
C GLY A 257 13.47 -25.95 3.18
N LEU A 258 14.68 -25.39 3.00
CA LEU A 258 15.30 -24.51 4.00
C LEU A 258 14.98 -23.04 3.76
N PHE A 259 14.71 -22.63 2.52
CA PHE A 259 14.69 -21.21 2.14
C PHE A 259 13.43 -20.75 1.41
N GLY A 260 12.56 -21.68 1.00
CA GLY A 260 11.42 -21.40 0.13
C GLY A 260 10.08 -21.27 0.86
N GLY A 261 9.07 -20.81 0.11
CA GLY A 261 7.69 -20.66 0.57
C GLY A 261 7.57 -19.78 1.80
N THR A 262 8.03 -18.54 1.70
CA THR A 262 7.94 -17.56 2.79
C THR A 262 6.48 -17.29 3.13
N THR A 263 6.14 -17.28 4.42
CA THR A 263 4.86 -16.78 4.95
C THR A 263 5.08 -16.17 6.33
N ILE A 264 4.07 -15.51 6.90
CA ILE A 264 4.12 -14.96 8.25
C ILE A 264 3.51 -15.95 9.23
N GLN A 265 4.17 -16.13 10.36
CA GLN A 265 3.68 -16.98 11.45
C GLN A 265 3.32 -16.17 12.70
N ARG A 266 4.01 -15.06 12.93
CA ARG A 266 3.93 -14.27 14.16
C ARG A 266 4.10 -12.80 13.85
N VAL A 267 3.68 -11.95 14.77
CA VAL A 267 3.92 -10.51 14.73
C VAL A 267 4.49 -10.10 16.07
N VAL A 268 5.63 -9.39 16.04
CA VAL A 268 6.22 -8.77 17.22
C VAL A 268 5.91 -7.28 17.18
N LEU A 269 5.23 -6.78 18.20
CA LEU A 269 4.97 -5.37 18.40
C LEU A 269 6.04 -4.78 19.32
N VAL A 270 6.52 -3.59 19.01
CA VAL A 270 7.47 -2.83 19.84
C VAL A 270 6.91 -1.44 20.10
N ASP A 271 6.68 -1.11 21.36
CA ASP A 271 6.30 0.25 21.77
C ASP A 271 7.46 1.18 21.42
N ALA A 272 7.23 2.16 20.53
CA ALA A 272 8.29 3.03 20.04
C ALA A 272 8.84 3.97 21.13
N CYS A 273 8.08 4.22 22.19
CA CYS A 273 8.43 5.08 23.31
C CYS A 273 9.20 4.33 24.40
N THR A 274 8.81 3.09 24.72
CA THR A 274 9.39 2.32 25.84
C THR A 274 10.36 1.21 25.41
N GLY A 275 10.19 0.70 24.18
CA GLY A 275 10.89 -0.47 23.67
C GLY A 275 10.38 -1.79 24.24
N GLU A 276 9.28 -1.78 24.99
CA GLU A 276 8.63 -3.02 25.42
C GLU A 276 8.11 -3.77 24.19
N THR A 277 8.28 -5.10 24.20
CA THR A 277 7.91 -5.94 23.06
C THR A 277 6.81 -6.92 23.44
N ALA A 278 5.85 -7.14 22.55
CA ALA A 278 4.83 -8.17 22.66
C ALA A 278 4.86 -9.08 21.43
N ASP A 279 4.75 -10.39 21.63
CA ASP A 279 4.85 -11.41 20.57
C ASP A 279 3.54 -12.17 20.45
N TYR A 280 2.88 -12.04 19.29
CA TYR A 280 1.60 -12.65 18.99
C TYR A 280 1.73 -13.71 17.90
N ALA A 281 0.93 -14.77 17.98
CA ALA A 281 0.64 -15.53 16.77
C ALA A 281 -0.10 -14.61 15.79
N VAL A 282 0.09 -14.79 14.48
CA VAL A 282 -0.49 -13.87 13.49
C VAL A 282 -2.03 -13.84 13.57
N GLU A 283 -2.64 -14.96 13.96
CA GLU A 283 -4.09 -15.10 14.13
C GLU A 283 -4.62 -14.38 15.38
N ASP A 284 -3.75 -14.13 16.37
CA ASP A 284 -4.06 -13.46 17.64
C ASP A 284 -3.62 -11.99 17.65
N CYS A 285 -3.24 -11.45 16.49
CA CYS A 285 -2.78 -10.07 16.34
C CYS A 285 -3.91 -9.09 16.70
N PRO A 286 -3.63 -7.99 17.45
CA PRO A 286 -4.63 -6.97 17.74
C PRO A 286 -5.28 -6.40 16.46
N THR A 287 -6.52 -5.96 16.57
CA THR A 287 -7.32 -5.49 15.42
C THR A 287 -6.78 -4.19 14.80
N TRP A 288 -6.18 -3.30 15.60
CA TRP A 288 -5.54 -2.07 15.10
C TRP A 288 -4.28 -2.32 14.26
N VAL A 289 -3.73 -3.54 14.26
CA VAL A 289 -2.53 -3.86 13.47
C VAL A 289 -2.91 -4.15 12.03
N ASP A 290 -2.58 -3.25 11.12
CA ASP A 290 -2.98 -3.35 9.73
C ASP A 290 -2.05 -4.26 8.90
N ARG A 291 -0.73 -4.16 9.11
CA ARG A 291 0.26 -4.76 8.20
C ARG A 291 1.01 -5.93 8.80
N ALA A 292 0.26 -6.92 9.29
CA ALA A 292 0.82 -8.20 9.74
C ALA A 292 1.47 -8.99 8.59
N TYR A 293 0.94 -8.88 7.38
CA TYR A 293 1.46 -9.43 6.13
C TYR A 293 1.91 -8.28 5.22
N PRO A 294 3.22 -8.15 4.95
CA PRO A 294 3.71 -7.13 4.03
C PRO A 294 3.17 -7.31 2.60
N ALA A 295 2.81 -6.20 1.95
CA ALA A 295 2.34 -6.17 0.56
C ALA A 295 3.26 -6.94 -0.42
N ASP A 296 4.57 -6.68 -0.37
CA ASP A 296 5.55 -7.32 -1.25
C ASP A 296 5.55 -8.85 -1.11
N LEU A 297 5.35 -9.35 0.12
CA LEU A 297 5.27 -10.79 0.39
C LEU A 297 3.97 -11.38 -0.17
N LEU A 298 2.83 -10.70 0.02
CA LEU A 298 1.54 -11.16 -0.51
C LEU A 298 1.56 -11.24 -2.04
N ILE A 299 2.17 -10.25 -2.69
CA ILE A 299 2.37 -10.24 -4.15
C ILE A 299 3.28 -11.38 -4.58
N GLU A 300 4.39 -11.61 -3.88
CA GLU A 300 5.28 -12.74 -4.15
C GLU A 300 4.53 -14.08 -4.04
N GLN A 301 3.73 -14.25 -2.99
CA GLN A 301 2.95 -15.46 -2.76
C GLN A 301 1.85 -15.67 -3.82
N TYR A 302 1.13 -14.63 -4.19
CA TYR A 302 0.13 -14.72 -5.27
C TYR A 302 0.80 -15.06 -6.60
N ASN A 303 1.94 -14.44 -6.91
CA ASN A 303 2.71 -14.75 -8.11
C ASN A 303 3.22 -16.19 -8.14
N TRP A 304 3.51 -16.80 -6.98
CA TRP A 304 3.79 -18.24 -6.90
C TRP A 304 2.55 -19.09 -7.24
N SER A 305 1.38 -18.71 -6.73
CA SER A 305 0.10 -19.35 -7.10
C SER A 305 -0.16 -19.28 -8.59
N GLY A 306 -0.12 -18.07 -9.17
CA GLY A 306 -0.33 -17.84 -10.59
C GLY A 306 0.71 -18.51 -11.49
N ALA A 307 1.98 -18.57 -11.07
CA ALA A 307 3.02 -19.21 -11.86
C ALA A 307 2.96 -20.74 -11.81
N TYR A 308 2.70 -21.32 -10.63
CA TYR A 308 2.92 -22.75 -10.37
C TYR A 308 1.63 -23.57 -10.20
N GLY A 309 0.44 -22.98 -10.36
CA GLY A 309 -0.83 -23.69 -10.24
C GLY A 309 -0.91 -24.97 -11.11
N ASN A 310 -0.35 -24.94 -12.31
CA ASN A 310 -0.25 -26.09 -13.23
C ASN A 310 1.13 -26.78 -13.22
N GLY A 311 1.95 -26.52 -12.19
CA GLY A 311 3.28 -27.09 -12.01
C GLY A 311 4.41 -26.35 -12.75
N TRP A 312 5.65 -26.65 -12.35
CA TRP A 312 6.85 -25.95 -12.83
C TRP A 312 7.15 -26.13 -14.33
N LEU A 313 6.88 -27.31 -14.90
CA LEU A 313 7.08 -27.52 -16.33
C LEU A 313 6.12 -26.66 -17.17
N ASN A 314 4.87 -26.50 -16.71
CA ASN A 314 3.95 -25.57 -17.35
C ASN A 314 4.45 -24.13 -17.24
N SER A 315 4.85 -23.68 -16.04
CA SER A 315 5.34 -22.31 -15.84
C SER A 315 6.51 -21.94 -16.75
N TRP A 316 7.35 -22.91 -17.10
CA TRP A 316 8.55 -22.69 -17.91
C TRP A 316 8.38 -22.92 -19.42
N LEU A 317 7.58 -23.92 -19.84
CA LEU A 317 7.46 -24.32 -21.25
C LEU A 317 6.07 -24.10 -21.84
N GLY A 318 5.02 -24.45 -21.09
CA GLY A 318 3.65 -24.42 -21.59
C GLY A 318 2.99 -23.04 -21.48
N GLN A 319 3.25 -22.37 -20.36
CA GLN A 319 2.69 -21.08 -19.95
C GLN A 319 1.16 -21.02 -20.05
N GLU A 320 0.49 -22.17 -19.98
CA GLU A 320 -0.96 -22.27 -20.07
C GLU A 320 -1.59 -21.88 -18.73
N GLY A 321 -2.45 -20.85 -18.75
CA GLY A 321 -3.13 -20.35 -17.55
C GLY A 321 -2.19 -19.73 -16.51
N VAL A 322 -0.98 -19.32 -16.90
CA VAL A 322 -0.03 -18.67 -16.00
C VAL A 322 -0.37 -17.19 -15.90
N VAL A 323 -0.67 -16.76 -14.67
CA VAL A 323 -1.00 -15.37 -14.34
C VAL A 323 0.02 -14.79 -13.36
N ARG A 324 0.06 -13.46 -13.30
CA ARG A 324 0.85 -12.70 -12.34
C ARG A 324 0.16 -11.38 -12.01
N THR A 325 0.50 -10.77 -10.89
CA THR A 325 0.08 -9.40 -10.57
C THR A 325 0.56 -8.41 -11.63
N THR A 326 -0.18 -7.33 -11.84
CA THR A 326 0.23 -6.26 -12.76
C THR A 326 1.45 -5.52 -12.23
N SER A 327 2.21 -4.94 -13.15
CA SER A 327 3.33 -4.05 -12.80
C SER A 327 2.80 -2.70 -12.29
N GLY A 328 3.62 -2.04 -11.50
CA GLY A 328 3.45 -0.63 -11.18
C GLY A 328 4.30 0.24 -12.10
N THR A 329 4.26 1.54 -11.85
CA THR A 329 5.05 2.53 -12.57
C THR A 329 6.55 2.24 -12.46
N ASN A 330 7.29 2.43 -13.55
CA ASN A 330 8.76 2.27 -13.59
C ASN A 330 9.30 0.87 -13.21
N GLY A 331 8.48 -0.16 -13.28
CA GLY A 331 8.89 -1.56 -13.00
C GLY A 331 8.87 -1.92 -11.51
N GLU A 332 8.25 -1.09 -10.67
CA GLU A 332 7.92 -1.43 -9.28
C GLU A 332 6.68 -2.36 -9.22
N LEU A 333 6.37 -2.85 -8.03
CA LEU A 333 5.15 -3.63 -7.80
C LEU A 333 3.93 -2.70 -7.88
N GLY A 334 2.94 -3.07 -8.69
CA GLY A 334 1.73 -2.27 -8.86
C GLY A 334 0.68 -2.70 -7.87
N TYR A 335 0.49 -1.92 -6.82
CA TYR A 335 -0.59 -2.17 -5.85
C TYR A 335 -1.05 -0.89 -5.18
N ASN A 336 -2.27 -0.94 -4.66
CA ASN A 336 -2.83 0.09 -3.80
C ASN A 336 -3.48 -0.53 -2.57
N TYR A 337 -4.01 0.30 -1.69
CA TYR A 337 -4.61 -0.11 -0.44
C TYR A 337 -6.07 0.36 -0.38
N ILE A 338 -6.95 -0.55 0.03
CA ILE A 338 -8.37 -0.26 0.25
C ILE A 338 -8.65 -0.49 1.74
N ALA A 339 -9.19 0.51 2.42
CA ALA A 339 -9.70 0.33 3.77
C ALA A 339 -11.11 -0.28 3.68
N GLN A 340 -11.35 -1.39 4.40
CA GLN A 340 -12.67 -2.00 4.51
C GLN A 340 -12.92 -2.39 5.97
N GLY A 341 -13.92 -1.75 6.59
CA GLY A 341 -14.16 -1.89 8.03
C GLY A 341 -12.97 -1.38 8.84
N GLU A 342 -12.39 -2.25 9.67
CA GLU A 342 -11.22 -1.94 10.51
C GLU A 342 -9.88 -2.38 9.88
N ASP A 343 -9.90 -3.01 8.70
CA ASP A 343 -8.71 -3.60 8.10
C ASP A 343 -8.28 -2.91 6.79
N ILE A 344 -6.99 -3.00 6.47
CA ILE A 344 -6.47 -2.66 5.14
C ILE A 344 -6.31 -3.89 4.27
N TYR A 345 -6.83 -3.78 3.05
CA TYR A 345 -6.68 -4.74 1.97
C TYR A 345 -5.67 -4.25 0.95
N LEU A 346 -4.77 -5.14 0.55
CA LEU A 346 -3.93 -4.97 -0.63
C LEU A 346 -4.77 -5.20 -1.90
N TYR A 347 -4.74 -4.25 -2.82
CA TYR A 347 -5.34 -4.34 -4.15
C TYR A 347 -4.24 -4.41 -5.23
N THR A 348 -4.38 -5.33 -6.20
CA THR A 348 -3.59 -5.35 -7.43
C THR A 348 -4.31 -6.13 -8.54
N GLY A 349 -4.17 -5.67 -9.79
CA GLY A 349 -4.64 -6.37 -10.98
C GLY A 349 -3.87 -7.66 -11.26
N VAL A 350 -4.45 -8.53 -12.09
CA VAL A 350 -3.90 -9.82 -12.47
C VAL A 350 -3.87 -9.90 -13.99
N SER A 351 -2.70 -10.17 -14.55
CA SER A 351 -2.47 -10.28 -15.98
C SER A 351 -1.99 -11.66 -16.37
N SER A 352 -2.37 -12.11 -17.58
CA SER A 352 -1.81 -13.31 -18.19
C SER A 352 -0.37 -13.08 -18.65
N VAL A 353 0.50 -14.07 -18.51
CA VAL A 353 1.90 -14.01 -18.97
C VAL A 353 2.03 -14.21 -20.49
N THR A 354 1.01 -14.76 -21.15
CA THR A 354 1.05 -15.17 -22.57
C THR A 354 0.19 -14.31 -23.51
N ALA A 355 -0.73 -13.50 -22.98
CA ALA A 355 -1.66 -12.67 -23.76
C ALA A 355 -1.31 -11.17 -23.69
N ASP A 356 -1.89 -10.38 -24.60
CA ASP A 356 -1.74 -8.94 -24.80
C ASP A 356 -1.92 -8.09 -23.53
N ASN A 357 -1.00 -8.12 -22.56
CA ASN A 357 -0.98 -7.31 -21.31
C ASN A 357 -2.38 -6.88 -20.80
N SER A 358 -3.34 -7.81 -20.82
CA SER A 358 -4.75 -7.50 -20.51
C SER A 358 -5.01 -7.98 -19.11
N ASN A 359 -5.77 -7.15 -18.38
CA ASN A 359 -6.19 -7.49 -17.04
C ASN A 359 -7.26 -8.57 -17.14
N VAL A 360 -7.07 -9.69 -16.45
CA VAL A 360 -8.03 -10.81 -16.40
C VAL A 360 -8.85 -10.81 -15.11
N GLY A 361 -8.49 -9.97 -14.13
CA GLY A 361 -9.11 -9.94 -12.81
C GLY A 361 -8.23 -9.20 -11.81
N PHE A 362 -8.62 -9.15 -10.56
CA PHE A 362 -7.80 -8.52 -9.51
C PHE A 362 -7.89 -9.32 -8.23
N ILE A 363 -6.96 -9.06 -7.33
CA ILE A 363 -6.98 -9.63 -5.99
C ILE A 363 -7.19 -8.57 -4.93
N LEU A 364 -7.89 -8.97 -3.88
CA LEU A 364 -7.89 -8.28 -2.60
C LEU A 364 -7.36 -9.22 -1.54
N VAL A 365 -6.36 -8.75 -0.78
CA VAL A 365 -5.76 -9.54 0.29
C VAL A 365 -5.73 -8.73 1.58
N ASN A 366 -6.41 -9.22 2.61
CA ASN A 366 -6.40 -8.59 3.93
C ASN A 366 -4.97 -8.65 4.51
N GLN A 367 -4.37 -7.50 4.81
CA GLN A 367 -2.98 -7.45 5.28
C GLN A 367 -2.80 -7.85 6.75
N ARG A 368 -3.88 -7.96 7.54
CA ARG A 368 -3.82 -8.50 8.90
C ARG A 368 -3.93 -10.01 8.92
N THR A 369 -4.86 -10.58 8.14
CA THR A 369 -5.21 -12.01 8.20
C THR A 369 -4.61 -12.85 7.08
N GLY A 370 -4.21 -12.24 5.97
CA GLY A 370 -3.78 -12.94 4.75
C GLY A 370 -4.93 -13.57 3.95
N ASP A 371 -6.19 -13.29 4.28
CA ASP A 371 -7.34 -13.75 3.49
C ASP A 371 -7.32 -13.12 2.10
N SER A 372 -7.29 -13.96 1.06
CA SER A 372 -7.08 -13.56 -0.33
C SER A 372 -8.27 -13.95 -1.19
N ARG A 373 -8.81 -12.98 -1.92
CA ARG A 373 -9.90 -13.19 -2.88
C ARG A 373 -9.49 -12.75 -4.27
N TYR A 374 -9.85 -13.55 -5.26
CA TYR A 374 -9.69 -13.23 -6.67
C TYR A 374 -11.05 -12.92 -7.29
N TYR A 375 -11.09 -11.85 -8.07
CA TYR A 375 -12.28 -11.41 -8.77
C TYR A 375 -11.97 -11.41 -10.27
N ALA A 376 -12.66 -12.29 -11.00
CA ALA A 376 -12.50 -12.38 -12.44
C ALA A 376 -13.23 -11.25 -13.15
N LEU A 377 -12.64 -10.73 -14.23
CA LEU A 377 -13.34 -9.85 -15.17
C LEU A 377 -14.05 -10.71 -16.22
N GLU A 378 -15.27 -10.34 -16.62
CA GLU A 378 -16.04 -11.13 -17.58
C GLU A 378 -15.47 -11.02 -19.00
N ARG A 379 -14.98 -9.83 -19.37
CA ARG A 379 -14.53 -9.51 -20.73
C ARG A 379 -13.04 -9.20 -20.82
N GLY A 380 -12.34 -9.32 -19.69
CA GLY A 380 -11.01 -8.73 -19.52
C GLY A 380 -11.09 -7.20 -19.50
N GLY A 381 -10.04 -6.56 -19.00
CA GLY A 381 -10.01 -5.12 -18.82
C GLY A 381 -8.63 -4.51 -19.05
N ALA A 382 -8.56 -3.20 -18.88
CA ALA A 382 -7.30 -2.49 -18.86
C ALA A 382 -6.49 -2.87 -17.61
N THR A 383 -5.19 -2.99 -17.81
CA THR A 383 -4.24 -2.89 -16.70
C THR A 383 -4.24 -1.48 -16.15
N GLU A 384 -3.79 -1.34 -14.91
CA GLU A 384 -3.63 -0.06 -14.24
C GLU A 384 -2.78 0.91 -15.06
N ASP A 385 -1.66 0.45 -15.62
CA ASP A 385 -0.81 1.25 -16.52
C ASP A 385 -1.58 1.77 -17.76
N SER A 386 -2.47 0.95 -18.32
CA SER A 386 -3.27 1.34 -19.49
C SER A 386 -4.36 2.35 -19.12
N ALA A 387 -4.96 2.21 -17.93
CA ALA A 387 -5.92 3.16 -17.40
C ALA A 387 -5.27 4.52 -17.12
N MET A 388 -4.09 4.51 -16.48
CA MET A 388 -3.28 5.72 -16.26
C MET A 388 -2.98 6.44 -17.58
N ALA A 389 -2.48 5.72 -18.58
CA ALA A 389 -2.18 6.29 -19.90
C ALA A 389 -3.44 6.86 -20.60
N SER A 390 -4.60 6.23 -20.39
CA SER A 390 -5.89 6.71 -20.91
C SER A 390 -6.28 8.04 -20.26
N ALA A 391 -6.19 8.12 -18.92
CA ALA A 391 -6.47 9.36 -18.18
C ALA A 391 -5.51 10.49 -18.56
N GLU A 392 -4.20 10.22 -18.61
CA GLU A 392 -3.20 11.19 -19.04
C GLU A 392 -3.41 11.65 -20.49
N GLY A 393 -3.87 10.74 -21.36
CA GLY A 393 -4.25 11.05 -22.73
C GLY A 393 -5.39 12.08 -22.81
N GLN A 394 -6.40 11.95 -21.96
CA GLN A 394 -7.54 12.87 -21.88
C GLN A 394 -7.11 14.29 -21.46
N VAL A 395 -6.13 14.40 -20.57
CA VAL A 395 -5.60 15.67 -20.05
C VAL A 395 -4.21 16.03 -20.58
N GLN A 396 -3.82 15.49 -21.75
CA GLN A 396 -2.46 15.62 -22.28
C GLN A 396 -1.99 17.08 -22.41
N HIS A 397 -2.92 18.00 -22.71
CA HIS A 397 -2.67 19.43 -22.85
C HIS A 397 -2.29 20.14 -21.54
N LEU A 398 -2.64 19.55 -20.38
CA LEU A 398 -2.29 20.06 -19.05
C LEU A 398 -0.95 19.50 -18.55
N GLY A 399 -0.48 18.40 -19.14
CA GLY A 399 0.75 17.72 -18.73
C GLY A 399 0.64 17.04 -17.36
N TYR A 400 -0.57 16.69 -16.92
CA TYR A 400 -0.77 16.00 -15.64
C TYR A 400 -0.38 14.53 -15.72
N GLN A 401 0.07 13.99 -14.60
CA GLN A 401 0.48 12.60 -14.42
C GLN A 401 -0.51 11.87 -13.51
N ALA A 402 -0.88 10.66 -13.87
CA ALA A 402 -1.81 9.85 -13.08
C ALA A 402 -1.10 9.16 -11.92
N THR A 403 -1.77 9.09 -10.77
CA THR A 403 -1.38 8.19 -9.67
C THR A 403 -1.72 6.75 -10.02
N TYR A 404 -1.08 5.79 -9.34
CA TYR A 404 -1.49 4.40 -9.45
C TYR A 404 -2.98 4.26 -9.05
N PRO A 405 -3.82 3.55 -9.82
CA PRO A 405 -5.25 3.53 -9.60
C PRO A 405 -5.65 2.88 -8.27
N LEU A 406 -6.76 3.36 -7.72
CA LEU A 406 -7.54 2.69 -6.69
C LEU A 406 -8.73 2.01 -7.35
N LEU A 407 -9.01 0.76 -6.99
CA LEU A 407 -10.22 0.08 -7.45
C LEU A 407 -11.39 0.41 -6.53
N LEU A 408 -12.45 0.97 -7.09
CA LEU A 408 -13.69 1.32 -6.42
C LEU A 408 -14.85 0.53 -7.03
N ASN A 409 -15.86 0.26 -6.20
CA ASN A 409 -17.17 -0.19 -6.66
C ASN A 409 -18.09 1.03 -6.80
N VAL A 410 -18.40 1.41 -8.05
CA VAL A 410 -19.28 2.54 -8.37
C VAL A 410 -20.53 1.99 -9.06
N ALA A 411 -21.66 1.98 -8.37
CA ALA A 411 -22.93 1.43 -8.87
C ALA A 411 -22.82 -0.02 -9.39
N GLY A 412 -22.13 -0.88 -8.65
CA GLY A 412 -21.86 -2.27 -9.04
C GLY A 412 -20.80 -2.45 -10.13
N GLN A 413 -20.21 -1.36 -10.64
CA GLN A 413 -19.17 -1.42 -11.68
C GLN A 413 -17.76 -1.33 -11.08
N PRO A 414 -16.82 -2.18 -11.52
CA PRO A 414 -15.41 -2.03 -11.17
C PRO A 414 -14.82 -0.81 -11.87
N THR A 415 -14.35 0.15 -11.07
CA THR A 415 -13.91 1.46 -11.53
C THR A 415 -12.52 1.79 -11.00
N TYR A 416 -11.62 2.16 -11.91
CA TYR A 416 -10.36 2.78 -11.54
C TYR A 416 -10.55 4.25 -11.24
N PHE A 417 -10.19 4.65 -10.03
CA PHE A 417 -10.09 6.04 -9.60
C PHE A 417 -8.62 6.44 -9.50
N MET A 418 -8.29 7.62 -10.03
CA MET A 418 -6.92 8.16 -10.03
C MET A 418 -6.94 9.66 -9.75
N ALA A 419 -5.93 10.12 -9.02
CA ALA A 419 -5.61 11.53 -8.95
C ALA A 419 -4.67 11.90 -10.12
N LEU A 420 -4.86 13.08 -10.68
CA LEU A 420 -4.04 13.66 -11.73
C LEU A 420 -3.26 14.84 -11.13
N LYS A 421 -1.93 14.72 -11.16
CA LYS A 421 -1.00 15.64 -10.51
C LYS A 421 -0.24 16.49 -11.51
N ASP A 422 0.07 17.72 -11.12
CA ASP A 422 1.03 18.55 -11.87
C ASP A 422 2.49 18.10 -11.65
N ASP A 423 3.43 18.71 -12.37
CA ASP A 423 4.87 18.46 -12.22
C ASP A 423 5.41 18.76 -10.80
N ALA A 424 4.68 19.52 -9.99
CA ALA A 424 5.03 19.80 -8.60
C ALA A 424 4.50 18.73 -7.63
N GLY A 425 3.80 17.70 -8.14
CA GLY A 425 3.22 16.62 -7.35
C GLY A 425 1.94 17.03 -6.62
N LEU A 426 1.28 18.12 -7.02
CA LEU A 426 0.02 18.55 -6.43
C LEU A 426 -1.15 17.99 -7.23
N VAL A 427 -2.13 17.39 -6.54
CA VAL A 427 -3.39 16.95 -7.14
C VAL A 427 -4.14 18.16 -7.71
N LYS A 428 -4.59 18.03 -8.96
CA LYS A 428 -5.33 19.08 -9.69
C LYS A 428 -6.68 18.63 -10.21
N MET A 429 -6.82 17.34 -10.49
CA MET A 429 -7.98 16.76 -11.13
C MET A 429 -8.06 15.28 -10.75
N TYR A 430 -9.23 14.68 -10.95
CA TYR A 430 -9.48 13.26 -10.76
C TYR A 430 -9.94 12.63 -12.05
N ALA A 431 -9.73 11.32 -12.17
CA ALA A 431 -10.22 10.53 -13.29
C ALA A 431 -10.87 9.23 -12.81
N MET A 432 -11.99 8.88 -13.42
CA MET A 432 -12.67 7.61 -13.25
C MET A 432 -12.78 6.88 -14.59
N ILE A 433 -12.43 5.60 -14.58
CA ILE A 433 -12.39 4.75 -15.77
C ILE A 433 -12.99 3.38 -15.42
N ASN A 434 -13.93 2.88 -16.22
CA ASN A 434 -14.41 1.51 -16.05
C ASN A 434 -13.30 0.51 -16.43
N VAL A 435 -13.09 -0.50 -15.58
CA VAL A 435 -12.00 -1.48 -15.78
C VAL A 435 -12.13 -2.22 -17.11
N GLU A 436 -13.35 -2.59 -17.53
CA GLU A 436 -13.61 -3.30 -18.78
C GLU A 436 -13.72 -2.34 -19.99
N GLN A 437 -14.21 -1.11 -19.79
CA GLN A 437 -14.39 -0.08 -20.81
C GLN A 437 -13.44 1.11 -20.63
N TYR A 438 -12.14 0.85 -20.79
CA TYR A 438 -11.09 1.81 -20.45
C TYR A 438 -10.85 2.95 -21.45
N GLN A 439 -11.57 2.94 -22.59
CA GLN A 439 -11.45 3.96 -23.63
C GLN A 439 -12.20 5.24 -23.26
N SER A 440 -13.26 5.12 -22.46
CA SER A 440 -14.03 6.25 -21.95
C SER A 440 -13.44 6.69 -20.60
N VAL A 441 -13.13 7.97 -20.48
CA VAL A 441 -12.56 8.57 -19.27
C VAL A 441 -13.43 9.74 -18.83
N ALA A 442 -13.92 9.66 -17.60
CA ALA A 442 -14.51 10.81 -16.93
C ALA A 442 -13.44 11.52 -16.11
N THR A 443 -13.47 12.86 -16.12
CA THR A 443 -12.54 13.69 -15.36
C THR A 443 -13.29 14.81 -14.67
N GLY A 444 -12.87 15.19 -13.46
CA GLY A 444 -13.45 16.31 -12.71
C GLY A 444 -12.42 16.98 -11.82
N SER A 445 -12.63 18.26 -11.51
CA SER A 445 -11.76 19.02 -10.61
C SER A 445 -11.96 18.65 -9.14
N THR A 446 -13.14 18.13 -8.79
CA THR A 446 -13.46 17.48 -7.50
C THR A 446 -13.83 16.01 -7.72
N VAL A 447 -13.88 15.24 -6.63
CA VAL A 447 -14.24 13.81 -6.69
C VAL A 447 -15.70 13.67 -7.14
N GLU A 448 -16.57 14.53 -6.61
CA GLU A 448 -18.00 14.58 -6.89
C GLU A 448 -18.25 14.91 -8.37
N GLU A 449 -17.61 15.95 -8.91
CA GLU A 449 -17.72 16.31 -10.33
C GLU A 449 -17.26 15.16 -11.24
N CYS A 450 -16.17 14.48 -10.85
CA CYS A 450 -15.65 13.34 -11.60
C CYS A 450 -16.63 12.16 -11.58
N GLN A 451 -17.28 11.91 -10.44
CA GLN A 451 -18.28 10.85 -10.27
C GLN A 451 -19.54 11.12 -11.10
N GLU A 452 -20.10 12.33 -11.02
CA GLU A 452 -21.29 12.70 -11.79
C GLU A 452 -21.03 12.50 -13.29
N GLY A 453 -19.88 12.99 -13.78
CA GLY A 453 -19.45 12.77 -15.16
C GLY A 453 -19.27 11.29 -15.49
N TYR A 454 -18.77 10.49 -14.55
CA TYR A 454 -18.57 9.05 -14.73
C TYR A 454 -19.90 8.27 -14.79
N LEU A 455 -20.86 8.57 -13.92
CA LEU A 455 -22.17 7.91 -13.93
C LEU A 455 -22.95 8.23 -15.21
N ALA A 456 -22.89 9.49 -15.67
CA ALA A 456 -23.45 9.88 -16.97
C ALA A 456 -22.77 9.15 -18.14
N MET A 457 -21.44 8.97 -18.07
CA MET A 457 -20.68 8.20 -19.05
C MET A 457 -21.10 6.73 -19.06
N LEU A 458 -21.25 6.10 -17.89
CA LEU A 458 -21.73 4.71 -17.77
C LEU A 458 -23.14 4.52 -18.34
N ALA A 459 -24.04 5.48 -18.13
CA ALA A 459 -25.39 5.46 -18.70
C ALA A 459 -25.34 5.57 -20.23
N SER A 460 -24.55 6.50 -20.76
CA SER A 460 -24.34 6.67 -22.21
C SER A 460 -23.73 5.43 -22.86
N ASP A 461 -22.81 4.75 -22.18
CA ASP A 461 -22.14 3.53 -22.65
C ASP A 461 -23.03 2.28 -22.48
N GLY A 462 -24.22 2.42 -21.89
CA GLY A 462 -25.20 1.35 -21.69
C GLY A 462 -24.78 0.32 -20.63
N LEU A 463 -23.84 0.68 -19.76
CA LEU A 463 -23.39 -0.13 -18.63
C LEU A 463 -24.29 0.03 -17.40
N LEU A 464 -25.00 1.15 -17.31
CA LEU A 464 -25.92 1.48 -16.23
C LEU A 464 -27.22 2.02 -16.84
N SER A 465 -28.38 1.76 -16.22
CA SER A 465 -29.60 2.43 -16.68
C SER A 465 -29.59 3.90 -16.26
N GLU A 466 -30.32 4.77 -16.95
CA GLU A 466 -30.42 6.19 -16.56
C GLU A 466 -30.99 6.35 -15.14
N ASP A 467 -31.94 5.51 -14.76
CA ASP A 467 -32.53 5.50 -13.42
C ASP A 467 -31.52 5.06 -12.35
N ASP A 468 -30.72 4.03 -12.62
CA ASP A 468 -29.70 3.54 -11.68
C ASP A 468 -28.53 4.53 -11.58
N ALA A 469 -28.13 5.17 -12.69
CA ALA A 469 -27.11 6.21 -12.71
C ALA A 469 -27.56 7.44 -11.90
N ALA A 470 -28.82 7.83 -12.05
CA ALA A 470 -29.41 8.90 -11.27
C ALA A 470 -29.47 8.58 -9.77
N ALA A 471 -29.88 7.37 -9.43
CA ALA A 471 -29.93 6.92 -8.04
C ALA A 471 -28.53 6.88 -7.41
N ALA A 472 -27.53 6.36 -8.14
CA ALA A 472 -26.14 6.31 -7.69
C ALA A 472 -25.47 7.69 -7.58
N ALA A 473 -25.94 8.67 -8.35
CA ALA A 473 -25.52 10.07 -8.23
C ALA A 473 -26.17 10.78 -7.03
N GLY A 474 -27.01 10.09 -6.25
CA GLY A 474 -27.79 10.72 -5.18
C GLY A 474 -28.71 11.81 -5.73
N SER A 475 -29.17 11.69 -6.97
CA SER A 475 -29.96 12.71 -7.63
C SER A 475 -31.45 12.33 -7.60
N ARG A 476 -32.31 13.31 -7.32
CA ARG A 476 -33.76 13.14 -7.34
C ARG A 476 -34.41 14.11 -8.33
N GLU A 477 -35.47 13.65 -8.97
CA GLU A 477 -36.32 14.51 -9.79
C GLU A 477 -37.29 15.28 -8.90
N VAL A 478 -37.39 16.58 -9.14
CA VAL A 478 -38.30 17.49 -8.47
C VAL A 478 -39.09 18.23 -9.54
N SER A 479 -40.42 18.14 -9.45
CA SER A 479 -41.34 18.91 -10.28
C SER A 479 -42.23 19.80 -9.41
N GLY A 480 -42.50 21.02 -9.86
CA GLY A 480 -43.38 21.93 -9.16
C GLY A 480 -43.66 23.22 -9.92
N THR A 481 -44.23 24.19 -9.23
CA THR A 481 -44.44 25.54 -9.75
C THR A 481 -43.49 26.50 -9.07
N VAL A 482 -42.76 27.31 -9.84
CA VAL A 482 -41.79 28.28 -9.33
C VAL A 482 -42.50 29.30 -8.44
N SER A 483 -42.09 29.42 -7.17
CA SER A 483 -42.60 30.43 -6.23
C SER A 483 -41.75 31.69 -6.23
N THR A 484 -40.43 31.54 -6.14
CA THR A 484 -39.48 32.65 -6.19
C THR A 484 -38.29 32.30 -7.05
N VAL A 485 -37.72 33.32 -7.70
CA VAL A 485 -36.45 33.25 -8.42
C VAL A 485 -35.62 34.45 -7.95
N ALA A 486 -34.43 34.20 -7.44
CA ALA A 486 -33.48 35.22 -7.01
C ALA A 486 -32.12 34.98 -7.64
N GLN A 487 -31.46 36.03 -8.12
CA GLN A 487 -30.13 35.91 -8.71
C GLN A 487 -29.06 36.42 -7.73
N ALA A 488 -27.95 35.69 -7.61
CA ALA A 488 -26.73 36.19 -6.99
C ALA A 488 -25.51 35.92 -7.88
N VAL A 489 -24.39 36.55 -7.53
CA VAL A 489 -23.10 36.29 -8.16
C VAL A 489 -22.16 35.72 -7.10
N ILE A 490 -21.66 34.51 -7.31
CA ILE A 490 -20.72 33.82 -6.44
C ILE A 490 -19.51 33.46 -7.28
N ASP A 491 -18.31 33.84 -6.81
CA ASP A 491 -17.03 33.56 -7.47
C ASP A 491 -16.95 33.92 -8.97
N GLY A 492 -17.70 34.96 -9.36
CA GLY A 492 -17.75 35.46 -10.73
C GLY A 492 -18.78 34.76 -11.63
N ASN A 493 -19.43 33.70 -11.16
CA ASN A 493 -20.53 33.02 -11.85
C ASN A 493 -21.88 33.51 -11.33
N SER A 494 -22.89 33.50 -12.21
CA SER A 494 -24.28 33.83 -11.84
C SER A 494 -25.00 32.59 -11.36
N HIS A 495 -25.69 32.70 -10.23
CA HIS A 495 -26.49 31.64 -9.62
C HIS A 495 -27.94 32.10 -9.55
N PHE A 496 -28.87 31.23 -9.90
CA PHE A 496 -30.31 31.44 -9.78
C PHE A 496 -30.87 30.52 -8.69
N TYR A 497 -31.35 31.12 -7.61
CA TYR A 497 -31.98 30.43 -6.51
C TYR A 497 -33.49 30.37 -6.70
N VAL A 498 -34.04 29.17 -6.67
CA VAL A 498 -35.45 28.91 -6.94
C VAL A 498 -36.09 28.22 -5.74
N THR A 499 -37.32 28.59 -5.41
CA THR A 499 -38.17 27.83 -4.47
C THR A 499 -39.47 27.45 -5.15
N LEU A 500 -40.12 26.38 -4.70
CA LEU A 500 -41.36 25.85 -5.29
C LEU A 500 -42.58 26.16 -4.43
N GLU A 501 -43.74 26.36 -5.07
CA GLU A 501 -45.00 26.59 -4.36
C GLU A 501 -45.45 25.36 -3.60
N GLY A 502 -45.86 25.55 -2.34
CA GLY A 502 -46.39 24.46 -1.50
C GLY A 502 -45.33 23.51 -0.96
N ASP A 503 -44.05 23.74 -1.23
CA ASP A 503 -42.96 23.00 -0.60
C ASP A 503 -42.84 23.38 0.89
N ALA A 504 -43.30 22.47 1.74
CA ALA A 504 -43.27 22.64 3.20
C ALA A 504 -41.85 22.55 3.78
N SER A 505 -40.87 22.05 3.01
CA SER A 505 -39.47 21.97 3.43
C SER A 505 -38.74 23.30 3.28
N GLY A 506 -39.27 24.21 2.46
CA GLY A 506 -38.67 25.52 2.20
C GLY A 506 -37.31 25.42 1.52
N GLU A 507 -37.11 24.39 0.70
CA GLU A 507 -35.84 24.11 0.05
C GLU A 507 -35.53 25.17 -1.01
N ILE A 508 -34.25 25.51 -1.14
CA ILE A 508 -33.77 26.52 -2.08
C ILE A 508 -32.88 25.79 -3.09
N TYR A 509 -33.27 25.80 -4.34
CA TYR A 509 -32.58 25.11 -5.44
C TYR A 509 -31.63 26.08 -6.15
N ASP A 510 -30.35 25.74 -6.25
CA ASP A 510 -29.31 26.56 -6.89
C ASP A 510 -29.04 26.10 -8.33
N PHE A 511 -29.29 26.99 -9.29
CA PHE A 511 -29.02 26.81 -10.70
C PHE A 511 -27.80 27.66 -11.10
N ALA A 512 -26.64 27.02 -11.20
CA ALA A 512 -25.39 27.69 -11.55
C ALA A 512 -25.23 27.89 -13.07
N LEU A 513 -24.84 29.10 -13.48
CA LEU A 513 -24.44 29.42 -14.86
C LEU A 513 -22.93 29.19 -15.06
N PRO A 514 -22.49 28.81 -16.29
CA PRO A 514 -23.26 28.77 -17.54
C PRO A 514 -24.01 27.46 -17.80
N GLY A 515 -23.94 26.46 -16.90
CA GLY A 515 -24.56 25.15 -17.11
C GLY A 515 -26.08 25.21 -17.28
N MET A 516 -26.75 26.10 -16.55
CA MET A 516 -28.22 26.16 -16.48
C MET A 516 -28.83 27.42 -17.10
N VAL A 517 -28.35 27.89 -18.27
CA VAL A 517 -28.84 29.15 -18.90
C VAL A 517 -30.35 29.18 -19.13
N GLU A 518 -30.98 28.03 -19.29
CA GLU A 518 -32.42 27.93 -19.54
C GLU A 518 -33.25 28.43 -18.36
N ILE A 519 -32.71 28.41 -17.13
CA ILE A 519 -33.42 28.90 -15.94
C ILE A 519 -33.82 30.37 -16.05
N VAL A 520 -33.09 31.15 -16.86
CA VAL A 520 -33.34 32.58 -17.09
C VAL A 520 -34.68 32.81 -17.80
N THR A 521 -35.26 31.78 -18.41
CA THR A 521 -36.57 31.86 -19.07
C THR A 521 -37.76 31.63 -18.13
N TYR A 522 -37.52 31.14 -16.91
CA TYR A 522 -38.57 30.82 -15.94
C TYR A 522 -38.85 31.99 -15.00
N ALA A 523 -40.13 32.18 -14.68
CA ALA A 523 -40.63 33.19 -13.76
C ALA A 523 -41.52 32.55 -12.66
N PRO A 524 -41.74 33.27 -11.54
CA PRO A 524 -42.75 32.86 -10.56
C PRO A 524 -44.11 32.57 -11.22
N GLY A 525 -44.64 31.37 -10.98
CA GLY A 525 -45.87 30.84 -11.57
C GLY A 525 -45.66 29.82 -12.69
N ASP A 526 -44.44 29.65 -13.20
CA ASP A 526 -44.17 28.68 -14.27
C ASP A 526 -44.00 27.26 -13.70
N PRO A 527 -44.51 26.22 -14.39
CA PRO A 527 -44.18 24.84 -14.08
C PRO A 527 -42.73 24.57 -14.45
N ILE A 528 -42.01 23.87 -13.57
CA ILE A 528 -40.62 23.47 -13.78
C ILE A 528 -40.44 22.02 -13.31
N SER A 529 -39.67 21.25 -14.06
CA SER A 529 -39.14 19.96 -13.62
C SER A 529 -37.63 20.00 -13.75
N PHE A 530 -36.92 19.45 -12.78
CA PHE A 530 -35.46 19.44 -12.77
C PHE A 530 -34.97 18.28 -11.91
N ARG A 531 -33.72 17.88 -12.14
CA ARG A 531 -33.00 16.91 -11.33
C ARG A 531 -32.04 17.66 -10.41
N CYS A 532 -32.05 17.35 -9.13
CA CYS A 532 -31.16 17.96 -8.14
C CYS A 532 -30.46 16.89 -7.31
N ALA A 533 -29.33 17.23 -6.72
CA ALA A 533 -28.68 16.38 -5.72
C ALA A 533 -29.59 16.21 -4.48
N GLU A 534 -29.36 15.17 -3.69
CA GLU A 534 -29.90 15.11 -2.33
C GLU A 534 -29.36 16.29 -1.51
N LYS A 535 -30.18 16.75 -0.56
CA LYS A 535 -29.81 17.90 0.25
C LYS A 535 -28.87 17.45 1.37
N ASP A 536 -27.62 17.90 1.31
CA ASP A 536 -26.66 17.70 2.39
C ASP A 536 -27.17 18.23 3.74
N GLU A 537 -26.98 17.46 4.82
CA GLU A 537 -27.32 17.88 6.17
C GLU A 537 -26.51 19.13 6.57
N GLY A 538 -27.18 20.29 6.54
CA GLY A 538 -26.58 21.59 6.90
C GLY A 538 -26.35 22.54 5.72
N ALA A 539 -26.51 22.07 4.48
CA ALA A 539 -26.46 22.95 3.31
C ALA A 539 -27.70 23.87 3.26
N ALA A 540 -27.45 25.15 2.94
CA ALA A 540 -28.50 26.15 2.83
C ALA A 540 -29.31 25.99 1.53
N THR A 541 -28.70 25.39 0.50
CA THR A 541 -29.25 25.25 -0.84
C THR A 541 -28.96 23.86 -1.39
N THR A 542 -29.78 23.41 -2.33
CA THR A 542 -29.66 22.12 -3.02
C THR A 542 -29.24 22.39 -4.46
N THR A 543 -28.13 21.79 -4.90
CA THR A 543 -27.59 22.01 -6.25
C THR A 543 -28.46 21.33 -7.29
N VAL A 544 -28.84 22.06 -8.33
CA VAL A 544 -29.56 21.51 -9.48
C VAL A 544 -28.57 21.05 -10.54
N THR A 545 -28.72 19.79 -10.95
CA THR A 545 -27.80 19.11 -11.86
C THR A 545 -28.33 19.06 -13.28
N GLU A 546 -29.64 19.15 -13.50
CA GLU A 546 -30.24 19.16 -14.85
C GLU A 546 -31.63 19.82 -14.85
N LEU A 547 -31.95 20.59 -15.90
CA LEU A 547 -33.30 21.08 -16.17
C LEU A 547 -34.01 20.09 -17.11
N LEU A 548 -35.21 19.64 -16.73
CA LEU A 548 -35.97 18.65 -17.50
C LEU A 548 -37.07 19.34 -18.32
N ASP A 549 -37.38 18.78 -19.48
CA ASP A 549 -38.51 19.24 -20.27
C ASP A 549 -39.81 19.12 -19.45
N PRO A 550 -40.68 20.15 -19.43
CA PRO A 550 -41.92 20.09 -18.67
C PRO A 550 -42.77 18.93 -19.20
N ALA A 551 -43.11 17.99 -18.31
CA ALA A 551 -43.99 16.88 -18.64
C ALA A 551 -45.28 17.41 -19.31
N PRO A 552 -45.74 16.81 -20.41
CA PRO A 552 -46.97 17.26 -21.06
C PRO A 552 -48.11 17.17 -20.04
N SER A 553 -48.73 18.32 -19.76
CA SER A 553 -49.85 18.41 -18.83
C SER A 553 -50.98 17.46 -19.26
N GLU A 554 -51.36 16.52 -18.39
CA GLU A 554 -52.60 15.74 -18.52
C GLU A 554 -53.87 16.61 -18.38
#